data_AF-A0A966BSN7-F1
#
_entry.id   AF-A0A966BSN7-F1
#
_cell.length_a   1.000
_cell.length_b   1.000
_cell.length_c   1.000
_cell.angle_alpha   90.00
_cell.angle_beta   90.00
_cell.angle_gamma   90.00
#
_symmetry.space_group_name_H-M   'P 1'
#
loop_
_entity.id
_entity.type
_entity.pdbx_description
1 polymer ?
#
loop_
_entity_poly.entity_id
_entity_poly.type
_entity_poly.pdbx_seq_one_letter_code
_entity_poly.pdbx_strand_id
1 'polypeptide(L)'
;RFPKAEMADVPGLCKVVTRADIEAADWSLTPGRFVGVAPAEVDEDFDFEQTLRDIHLELADLNRESADLALKIQTNFEELGI
;
A
#
# COMPACT_ATOMS: atom_id res chain seq x y z
N ARG A 1 0.32 -10.15 18.80
CA ARG A 1 0.38 -9.35 20.05
C ARG A 1 0.89 -10.24 21.19
N PHE A 2 1.34 -9.66 22.31
CA PHE A 2 1.92 -10.40 23.45
C PHE A 2 1.04 -10.32 24.71
N PRO A 3 -0.06 -11.08 24.80
CA PRO A 3 -0.98 -11.02 25.93
C PRO A 3 -0.34 -11.45 27.26
N LYS A 4 0.75 -12.21 27.21
CA LYS A 4 1.49 -12.69 28.39
C LYS A 4 2.77 -11.90 28.68
N ALA A 5 3.07 -10.85 27.92
CA ALA A 5 4.34 -10.10 27.98
C ALA A 5 5.61 -10.96 27.82
N GLU A 6 5.48 -12.13 27.20
CA GLU A 6 6.58 -13.04 26.87
C GLU A 6 6.95 -12.94 25.40
N MET A 7 8.23 -13.12 25.06
CA MET A 7 8.68 -13.18 23.67
C MET A 7 8.10 -14.42 22.98
N ALA A 8 7.52 -14.20 21.81
CA ALA A 8 6.91 -15.22 20.98
C ALA A 8 7.00 -14.77 19.52
N ASP A 9 7.09 -15.72 18.61
CA ASP A 9 7.06 -15.41 17.19
C ASP A 9 5.64 -14.96 16.80
N VAL A 10 5.54 -13.81 16.15
CA VAL A 10 4.28 -13.21 15.71
C VAL A 10 4.44 -12.80 14.25
N PRO A 11 3.72 -13.46 13.32
CA PRO A 11 3.77 -13.12 11.90
C PRO A 11 3.50 -11.63 11.66
N GLY A 12 4.34 -11.00 10.83
CA GLY A 12 4.26 -9.56 10.55
C GLY A 12 4.71 -8.63 11.69
N LEU A 13 5.17 -9.15 12.83
CA LEU A 13 5.64 -8.34 13.96
C LEU A 13 7.05 -8.70 14.43
N CYS A 14 7.32 -9.97 14.74
CA CYS A 14 8.63 -10.39 15.26
C CYS A 14 8.89 -11.89 15.10
N LYS A 15 10.17 -12.25 15.04
CA LYS A 15 10.62 -13.64 15.07
C LYS A 15 11.99 -13.74 15.74
N VAL A 16 12.19 -14.74 16.57
CA VAL A 16 13.52 -15.12 17.07
C VAL A 16 14.22 -15.97 16.01
N VAL A 17 15.40 -15.53 15.57
CA VAL A 17 16.21 -16.25 14.57
C VAL A 17 17.61 -16.51 15.10
N THR A 18 18.21 -17.60 14.65
CA THR A 18 19.58 -17.98 15.03
C THR A 18 20.60 -17.29 14.12
N ARG A 19 21.87 -17.30 14.53
CA ARG A 19 22.97 -16.81 13.66
C ARG A 19 23.11 -17.63 12.37
N ALA A 20 22.79 -18.93 12.42
CA ALA A 20 22.81 -19.78 11.23
C ALA A 20 21.72 -19.37 10.23
N ASP A 21 20.54 -18.98 10.71
CA ASP A 21 19.46 -18.46 9.85
C ASP A 21 19.86 -17.12 9.19
N ILE A 22 20.57 -16.27 9.93
CA ILE A 22 21.09 -14.99 9.42
C ILE A 22 22.18 -15.24 8.36
N GLU A 23 23.10 -16.17 8.61
CA GLU A 23 24.14 -16.56 7.65
C GLU A 23 23.53 -17.13 6.36
N ALA A 24 22.54 -18.01 6.47
CA ALA A 24 21.79 -18.55 5.33
C ALA A 24 20.99 -17.47 4.56
N ALA A 25 20.74 -16.33 5.18
CA ALA A 25 20.07 -15.16 4.59
C ALA A 25 21.06 -14.08 4.12
N ASP A 26 22.32 -14.45 3.84
CA ASP A 26 23.40 -13.55 3.39
C ASP A 26 23.69 -12.41 4.37
N TRP A 27 23.56 -12.70 5.68
CA TRP A 27 23.68 -11.72 6.77
C TRP A 27 22.68 -10.56 6.70
N SER A 28 21.62 -10.70 5.90
CA SER A 28 20.54 -9.72 5.85
C SER A 28 19.78 -9.74 7.16
N LEU A 29 19.55 -8.56 7.73
CA LEU A 29 18.71 -8.36 8.92
C LEU A 29 17.35 -7.74 8.56
N THR A 30 16.98 -7.79 7.28
CA THR A 30 15.70 -7.24 6.82
C THR A 30 14.56 -8.06 7.42
N PRO A 31 13.68 -7.46 8.27
CA PRO A 31 12.66 -8.21 8.99
C PRO A 31 11.74 -9.05 8.09
N GLY A 32 11.40 -8.55 6.90
CA GLY A 32 10.56 -9.26 5.93
C GLY A 32 11.10 -10.62 5.48
N ARG A 33 12.41 -10.87 5.64
CA ARG A 33 13.03 -12.17 5.30
C ARG A 33 12.79 -13.25 6.36
N PHE A 34 12.36 -12.86 7.56
CA PHE A 34 12.21 -13.78 8.70
C PHE A 34 10.82 -13.76 9.33
N VAL A 35 10.23 -12.58 9.46
CA VAL A 35 9.04 -12.33 10.28
C VAL A 35 7.73 -12.81 9.62
N GLY A 36 7.75 -13.06 8.31
CA GLY A 36 6.55 -13.40 7.55
C GLY A 36 5.53 -12.26 7.52
N VAL A 37 4.31 -12.56 7.07
CA VAL A 37 3.22 -11.58 6.97
C VAL A 37 2.13 -11.95 7.97
N ALA A 38 1.54 -10.95 8.62
CA ALA A 38 0.34 -11.18 9.42
C ALA A 38 -0.75 -11.78 8.51
N PRO A 39 -1.56 -12.73 9.01
CA PRO A 39 -2.72 -13.19 8.25
C PRO A 39 -3.60 -12.00 7.89
N ALA A 40 -4.16 -12.02 6.68
CA ALA A 40 -5.09 -10.99 6.25
C ALA A 40 -6.29 -10.97 7.20
N GLU A 41 -6.59 -9.80 7.76
CA GLU A 41 -7.88 -9.58 8.39
C GLU A 41 -8.90 -9.49 7.25
N VAL A 42 -9.76 -10.51 7.14
CA VAL A 42 -10.87 -10.50 6.20
C VAL A 42 -12.03 -9.83 6.89
N ASP A 43 -12.39 -8.65 6.40
CA ASP A 43 -13.66 -8.01 6.73
C ASP A 43 -14.74 -8.65 5.84
N GLU A 44 -15.58 -9.50 6.43
CA GLU A 44 -16.65 -10.21 5.72
C GLU A 44 -17.73 -9.26 5.17
N ASP A 45 -17.83 -8.05 5.75
CA ASP A 45 -18.79 -7.03 5.34
C ASP A 45 -18.21 -6.08 4.28
N PHE A 46 -16.94 -6.25 3.87
CA PHE A 46 -16.30 -5.37 2.89
C PHE A 46 -16.73 -5.67 1.45
N ASP A 47 -17.45 -4.73 0.84
CA ASP A 47 -17.85 -4.79 -0.56
C ASP A 47 -16.74 -4.26 -1.49
N PHE A 48 -15.91 -5.18 -1.98
CA PHE A 48 -14.84 -4.90 -2.95
C PHE A 48 -15.38 -4.33 -4.26
N GLU A 49 -16.53 -4.81 -4.74
CA GLU A 49 -17.06 -4.41 -6.03
C GLU A 49 -17.55 -2.97 -5.98
N GLN A 50 -18.31 -2.61 -4.94
CA GLN A 50 -18.78 -1.25 -4.72
C GLN A 50 -17.59 -0.29 -4.55
N THR A 51 -16.62 -0.64 -3.72
CA THR A 51 -15.42 0.21 -3.51
C THR A 51 -14.66 0.46 -4.80
N LEU A 52 -14.46 -0.58 -5.63
CA LEU A 52 -13.77 -0.43 -6.92
C LEU A 52 -14.57 0.43 -7.90
N ARG A 53 -15.90 0.30 -7.92
CA ARG A 53 -16.78 1.14 -8.75
C ARG A 53 -16.68 2.60 -8.34
N ASP A 54 -16.71 2.89 -7.04
CA ASP A 54 -16.62 4.25 -6.51
C ASP A 54 -15.27 4.90 -6.87
N ILE A 55 -14.16 4.19 -6.64
CA ILE A 55 -12.82 4.66 -7.04
C ILE A 55 -12.75 4.91 -8.54
N HIS A 56 -13.35 4.05 -9.36
CA HIS A 56 -13.32 4.21 -10.82
C HIS A 56 -14.13 5.44 -11.28
N LEU A 57 -15.28 5.71 -10.67
CA LEU A 57 -16.08 6.90 -10.94
C LEU A 57 -15.32 8.17 -10.54
N GLU A 58 -14.73 8.19 -9.34
CA GLU A 58 -13.92 9.32 -8.87
C GLU A 58 -12.73 9.58 -9.81
N LEU A 59 -12.03 8.53 -10.23
CA LEU A 59 -10.93 8.64 -11.17
C LEU A 59 -11.38 9.21 -12.53
N ALA A 60 -12.56 8.79 -13.02
CA ALA A 60 -13.10 9.27 -14.28
C ALA A 60 -13.46 10.77 -14.20
N ASP A 61 -13.99 11.23 -13.07
CA ASP A 61 -14.30 12.63 -12.83
C ASP A 61 -13.03 13.49 -12.72
N LEU A 62 -12.03 13.04 -11.97
CA LEU A 62 -10.72 13.70 -11.88
C LEU A 62 -10.05 13.84 -13.26
N ASN A 63 -10.14 12.81 -14.10
CA ASN A 63 -9.61 12.87 -15.46
C ASN A 63 -10.34 13.90 -16.33
N ARG A 64 -11.66 14.01 -16.19
CA ARG A 64 -12.45 15.01 -16.92
C ARG A 64 -12.05 16.42 -16.50
N GLU A 65 -11.96 16.65 -15.19
CA GLU A 65 -11.53 17.95 -14.64
C GLU A 65 -10.10 18.29 -15.07
N SER A 66 -9.19 17.32 -15.05
CA SER A 66 -7.82 17.50 -15.55
C SER A 66 -7.78 17.88 -17.02
N ALA A 67 -8.62 17.27 -17.87
CA ALA A 67 -8.70 17.61 -19.29
C ALA A 67 -9.24 19.03 -19.49
N ASP A 68 -10.29 19.41 -18.75
CA ASP A 68 -10.85 20.76 -18.80
C ASP A 68 -9.84 21.82 -18.35
N LEU A 69 -9.07 21.54 -17.29
CA LEU A 69 -7.99 22.41 -16.82
C LEU A 69 -6.88 22.52 -17.85
N ALA A 70 -6.47 21.43 -18.47
CA ALA A 70 -5.45 21.44 -19.52
C ALA A 70 -5.89 22.30 -20.72
N LEU A 71 -7.15 22.20 -21.12
CA LEU A 71 -7.72 23.05 -22.18
C LEU A 71 -7.71 24.53 -21.77
N LYS A 72 -8.16 24.86 -20.56
CA LYS A 72 -8.13 26.24 -20.06
C LYS A 72 -6.72 26.82 -20.04
N ILE A 73 -5.74 26.04 -19.59
CA ILE A 73 -4.34 26.44 -19.60
C ILE A 73 -3.88 26.73 -21.03
N GLN A 74 -4.17 25.82 -21.98
CA GLN A 74 -3.82 26.00 -23.39
C GLN A 74 -4.44 27.27 -23.99
N THR A 75 -5.73 27.51 -23.77
CA THR A 75 -6.41 28.73 -24.23
C THR A 75 -5.78 29.99 -23.63
N ASN A 76 -5.46 29.98 -22.33
CA ASN A 76 -4.82 31.13 -21.70
C ASN A 76 -3.43 31.44 -22.30
N PHE A 77 -2.64 30.42 -22.67
CA PHE A 77 -1.36 30.62 -23.35
C PHE A 77 -1.55 31.23 -24.76
N GLU A 78 -2.51 30.71 -25.52
CA GLU A 78 -2.84 31.23 -26.86
C GLU A 78 -3.30 32.70 -26.80
N GLU A 79 -4.13 33.07 -25.82
CA GLU A 79 -4.58 34.45 -25.61
C GLU A 79 -3.44 35.40 -25.21
N LEU A 80 -2.42 34.90 -24.51
CA LEU A 80 -1.22 35.64 -24.16
C LEU A 80 -0.23 35.76 -25.35
N GLY A 81 -0.51 35.10 -26.47
CA GLY A 81 0.32 35.12 -27.67
C GLY A 81 1.61 34.29 -27.55
N ILE A 82 1.61 33.26 -26.69
CA ILE A 82 2.75 32.36 -26.43
C ILE A 82 2.39 30.93 -26.84
#